data_AF-A0A5Q4H2F1-F1
#
_entry.id   AF-A0A5Q4H2F1-F1
#
_cell.length_a   1.000
_cell.length_b   1.000
_cell.length_c   1.000
_cell.angle_alpha   90.00
_cell.angle_beta   90.00
_cell.angle_gamma   90.00
#
_symmetry.space_group_name_H-M   'P 1'
#
loop_
_entity.id
_entity.type
_entity.pdbx_description
1 polymer ?
#
loop_
_entity_poly.entity_id
_entity_poly.type
_entity_poly.pdbx_seq_one_letter_code
_entity_poly.pdbx_strand_id
1 'polypeptide(L)'
;MSNVLRNIPSVNDLLESPPLRRALEVANRTAVVSSVRHFLDNLRHEVQTAATEVDLPTPAELAERIARWITDDQTPNLRPVINATGILLHTGLGRAPLAASALDAVVEVARGYSTVEVDVDSGHRAQRVADVERMLKRLTGAEAAAVVNNNAGATLLALAALAAGREVIVSRGHLVEIGGSYRLPEVMEFSGARLREVGTTNKTRIDDYRRAIGSETAAVMRVHTSNYAIIGFTEQASLADLVDLGRKHQVVVIDDLGS
;
A
#
# COMPACT_ATOMS: atom_id res chain seq x y z
N MET A 1 -17.78 -44.73 24.51
CA MET A 1 -17.60 -43.28 24.78
C MET A 1 -18.71 -42.54 24.07
N SER A 2 -19.57 -41.85 24.82
CA SER A 2 -20.71 -41.12 24.25
C SER A 2 -20.19 -40.06 23.28
N ASN A 3 -20.82 -39.89 22.12
CA ASN A 3 -20.40 -38.92 21.13
C ASN A 3 -20.66 -37.51 21.69
N VAL A 4 -19.66 -36.93 22.37
CA VAL A 4 -19.70 -35.61 23.04
C VAL A 4 -20.19 -34.51 22.08
N LEU A 5 -19.96 -34.65 20.78
CA LEU A 5 -20.45 -33.73 19.74
C LEU A 5 -21.98 -33.63 19.69
N ARG A 6 -22.71 -34.66 20.14
CA ARG A 6 -24.19 -34.64 20.22
C ARG A 6 -24.70 -33.68 21.30
N ASN A 7 -23.86 -33.29 22.25
CA ASN A 7 -24.21 -32.37 23.32
C ASN A 7 -24.00 -30.90 22.91
N ILE A 8 -23.49 -30.63 21.71
CA ILE A 8 -23.40 -29.27 21.16
C ILE A 8 -24.82 -28.79 20.79
N PRO A 9 -25.31 -27.69 21.37
CA PRO A 9 -26.64 -27.16 21.08
C PRO A 9 -26.86 -26.81 19.60
N SER A 10 -28.11 -26.82 19.15
CA SER A 10 -28.41 -26.36 17.81
C SER A 10 -28.24 -24.85 17.69
N VAL A 11 -28.02 -24.37 16.46
CA VAL A 11 -27.95 -22.94 16.17
C VAL A 11 -29.22 -22.22 16.64
N ASN A 12 -30.39 -22.82 16.42
CA ASN A 12 -31.65 -22.21 16.84
C ASN A 12 -31.74 -22.09 18.37
N ASP A 13 -31.35 -23.13 19.12
CA ASP A 13 -31.38 -23.08 20.59
C ASP A 13 -30.47 -21.98 21.15
N LEU A 14 -29.29 -21.80 20.53
CA LEU A 14 -28.36 -20.73 20.90
C LEU A 14 -28.93 -19.35 20.57
N LEU A 15 -29.57 -19.17 19.41
CA LEU A 15 -30.15 -17.87 19.02
C LEU A 15 -31.27 -17.42 19.97
N GLU A 16 -31.94 -18.34 20.66
CA GLU A 16 -32.96 -18.02 21.65
C GLU A 16 -32.37 -17.51 23.00
N SER A 17 -31.07 -17.68 23.21
CA SER A 17 -30.40 -17.24 24.44
C SER A 17 -30.34 -15.70 24.57
N PRO A 18 -30.41 -15.14 25.81
CA PRO A 18 -30.36 -13.69 26.00
C PRO A 18 -29.13 -12.97 25.41
N PRO A 19 -27.89 -13.52 25.44
CA PRO A 19 -26.75 -12.88 24.80
C PRO A 19 -26.88 -12.77 23.27
N LEU A 20 -27.39 -13.81 22.60
CA LEU A 20 -27.50 -13.83 21.14
C LEU A 20 -28.76 -13.11 20.63
N ARG A 21 -29.84 -13.07 21.43
CA ARG A 21 -30.98 -12.18 21.16
C ARG A 21 -30.57 -10.70 21.13
N ARG A 22 -29.73 -10.26 22.09
CA ARG A 22 -29.17 -8.90 22.08
C ARG A 22 -28.31 -8.63 20.83
N ALA A 23 -27.51 -9.60 20.40
CA ALA A 23 -26.74 -9.47 19.16
C ALA A 23 -27.64 -9.30 17.92
N LEU A 24 -28.80 -9.97 17.89
CA LEU A 24 -29.79 -9.83 16.81
C LEU A 24 -30.52 -8.47 16.79
N GLU A 25 -30.51 -7.72 17.89
CA GLU A 25 -31.10 -6.36 17.94
C GLU A 25 -30.20 -5.33 17.25
N VAL A 26 -28.88 -5.56 17.24
CA VAL A 26 -27.89 -4.59 16.75
C VAL A 26 -27.23 -5.02 15.43
N ALA A 27 -27.35 -6.28 15.03
CA ALA A 27 -26.72 -6.83 13.83
C ALA A 27 -27.70 -7.61 12.95
N ASN A 28 -27.37 -7.71 11.66
CA ASN A 28 -28.17 -8.48 10.71
C ASN A 28 -28.24 -9.96 11.12
N ARG A 29 -29.45 -10.53 11.14
CA ARG A 29 -29.66 -11.95 11.51
C ARG A 29 -28.78 -12.92 10.72
N THR A 30 -28.59 -12.70 9.43
CA THR A 30 -27.74 -13.56 8.58
C THR A 30 -26.29 -13.55 9.04
N ALA A 31 -25.77 -12.39 9.46
CA ALA A 31 -24.42 -12.27 10.01
C ALA A 31 -24.32 -13.05 11.32
N VAL A 32 -25.25 -12.81 12.27
CA VAL A 32 -25.26 -13.51 13.58
C VAL A 32 -25.35 -15.04 13.41
N VAL A 33 -26.24 -15.52 12.54
CA VAL A 33 -26.39 -16.97 12.25
C VAL A 33 -25.11 -17.55 11.65
N SER A 34 -24.48 -16.84 10.70
CA SER A 34 -23.24 -17.30 10.06
C SER A 34 -22.11 -17.36 11.07
N SER A 35 -22.02 -16.36 11.95
CA SER A 35 -21.07 -16.32 13.05
C SER A 35 -21.30 -17.49 14.04
N VAL A 36 -22.53 -17.72 14.50
CA VAL A 36 -22.85 -18.86 15.37
C VAL A 36 -22.42 -20.17 14.72
N ARG A 37 -22.71 -20.38 13.43
CA ARG A 37 -22.29 -21.58 12.70
C ARG A 37 -20.77 -21.74 12.66
N HIS A 38 -20.06 -20.68 12.29
CA HIS A 38 -18.60 -20.71 12.20
C HIS A 38 -17.95 -21.02 13.55
N PHE A 39 -18.44 -20.41 14.64
CA PHE A 39 -17.97 -20.72 15.98
C PHE A 39 -18.19 -22.20 16.34
N LEU A 40 -19.37 -22.74 16.06
CA LEU A 40 -19.67 -24.15 16.33
C LEU A 40 -18.85 -25.10 15.46
N ASP A 41 -18.55 -24.75 14.22
CA ASP A 41 -17.70 -25.54 13.34
C ASP A 41 -16.26 -25.58 13.85
N ASN A 42 -15.72 -24.44 14.34
CA ASN A 42 -14.42 -24.40 15.01
C ASN A 42 -14.42 -25.25 16.28
N LEU A 43 -15.44 -25.12 17.12
CA LEU A 43 -15.58 -25.94 18.34
C LEU A 43 -15.66 -27.45 18.01
N ARG A 44 -16.40 -27.83 16.96
CA ARG A 44 -16.45 -29.23 16.50
C ARG A 44 -15.08 -29.73 16.07
N HIS A 45 -14.33 -28.91 15.33
CA HIS A 45 -12.98 -29.26 14.89
C HIS A 45 -12.02 -29.43 16.08
N GLU A 46 -12.07 -28.53 17.06
CA GLU A 46 -11.28 -28.63 18.30
C GLU A 46 -11.59 -29.93 19.06
N VAL A 47 -12.87 -30.25 19.28
CA VAL A 47 -13.28 -31.49 19.97
C VAL A 47 -12.87 -32.75 19.21
N GLN A 48 -12.88 -32.72 17.88
CA GLN A 48 -12.47 -33.85 17.04
C GLN A 48 -10.95 -34.09 17.03
N THR A 49 -10.16 -33.02 17.18
CA THR A 49 -8.69 -33.06 17.09
C THR A 49 -8.01 -33.10 18.46
N ALA A 50 -8.76 -32.93 19.55
CA ALA A 50 -8.22 -32.97 20.89
C ALA A 50 -7.65 -34.35 21.25
N ALA A 51 -6.45 -34.34 21.84
CA ALA A 51 -5.77 -35.55 22.32
C ALA A 51 -6.33 -36.09 23.65
N THR A 52 -7.14 -35.29 24.36
CA THR A 52 -7.78 -35.62 25.64
C THR A 52 -9.27 -35.31 25.59
N GLU A 53 -10.04 -35.87 26.52
CA GLU A 53 -11.46 -35.53 26.66
C GLU A 53 -11.63 -34.02 26.87
N VAL A 54 -12.47 -33.40 26.04
CA VAL A 54 -12.82 -31.98 26.13
C VAL A 54 -14.13 -31.86 26.87
N ASP A 55 -14.12 -31.13 27.98
CA ASP A 55 -15.36 -30.75 28.66
C ASP A 55 -16.07 -29.65 27.86
N LEU A 56 -17.32 -29.90 27.48
CA LEU A 56 -18.08 -28.94 26.68
C LEU A 56 -18.68 -27.87 27.61
N PRO A 57 -18.53 -26.58 27.26
CA PRO A 57 -19.22 -25.51 27.98
C PRO A 57 -20.73 -25.74 27.97
N THR A 58 -21.40 -25.26 29.00
CA THR A 58 -22.86 -25.23 29.04
C THR A 58 -23.43 -24.37 27.90
N PRO A 59 -24.69 -24.58 27.47
CA PRO A 59 -25.31 -23.76 26.43
C PRO A 59 -25.29 -22.26 26.73
N ALA A 60 -25.40 -21.88 28.01
CA ALA A 60 -25.32 -20.48 28.45
C ALA A 60 -23.91 -19.90 28.26
N GLU A 61 -22.88 -20.61 28.70
CA GLU A 61 -21.47 -20.19 28.49
C GLU A 61 -21.11 -20.14 27.01
N LEU A 62 -21.61 -21.09 26.22
CA LEU A 62 -21.41 -21.13 24.78
C LEU A 62 -22.05 -19.91 24.11
N ALA A 63 -23.28 -19.56 24.49
CA ALA A 63 -23.95 -18.36 24.01
C ALA A 63 -23.20 -17.07 24.37
N GLU A 64 -22.66 -16.96 25.59
CA GLU A 64 -21.84 -15.81 25.98
C GLU A 64 -20.51 -15.73 25.22
N ARG A 65 -19.85 -16.87 24.99
CA ARG A 65 -18.64 -16.95 24.19
C ARG A 65 -18.89 -16.54 22.74
N ILE A 66 -19.99 -17.03 22.15
CA ILE A 66 -20.36 -16.67 20.78
C ILE A 66 -20.73 -15.18 20.69
N ALA A 67 -21.48 -14.64 21.66
CA ALA A 67 -21.83 -13.23 21.66
C ALA A 67 -20.60 -12.31 21.78
N ARG A 68 -19.63 -12.67 22.62
CA ARG A 68 -18.32 -11.99 22.68
C ARG A 68 -17.57 -12.11 21.38
N TRP A 69 -17.48 -13.32 20.82
CA TRP A 69 -16.79 -13.56 19.57
C TRP A 69 -17.41 -12.77 18.40
N ILE A 70 -18.74 -12.66 18.33
CA ILE A 70 -19.44 -11.78 17.37
C ILE A 70 -19.03 -10.32 17.58
N THR A 71 -19.00 -9.85 18.83
CA THR A 71 -18.65 -8.45 19.16
C THR A 71 -17.19 -8.15 18.84
N ASP A 72 -16.29 -9.10 19.11
CA ASP A 72 -14.87 -9.00 18.79
C ASP A 72 -14.66 -9.03 17.26
N ASP A 73 -15.41 -9.86 16.53
CA ASP A 73 -15.42 -9.92 15.06
C ASP A 73 -16.04 -8.66 14.42
N GLN A 74 -16.93 -7.95 15.13
CA GLN A 74 -17.38 -6.61 14.73
C GLN A 74 -16.27 -5.54 14.89
N THR A 75 -15.15 -5.84 15.56
CA THR A 75 -14.05 -4.89 15.68
C THR A 75 -13.36 -4.74 14.32
N PRO A 76 -13.34 -3.54 13.72
CA PRO A 76 -12.68 -3.36 12.44
C PRO A 76 -11.19 -3.70 12.51
N ASN A 77 -10.71 -4.47 11.53
CA ASN A 77 -9.28 -4.79 11.39
C ASN A 77 -8.43 -3.51 11.25
N LEU A 78 -8.97 -2.47 10.61
CA LEU A 78 -8.36 -1.14 10.56
C LEU A 78 -9.02 -0.24 11.59
N ARG A 79 -8.23 0.23 12.56
CA ARG A 79 -8.69 1.09 13.65
C ARG A 79 -7.68 2.17 14.00
N PRO A 80 -8.11 3.28 14.60
CA PRO A 80 -7.20 4.30 15.11
C PRO A 80 -6.26 3.70 16.16
N VAL A 81 -5.02 4.19 16.16
CA VAL A 81 -3.98 3.82 17.14
C VAL A 81 -3.27 5.06 17.64
N ILE A 82 -2.68 4.98 18.83
CA ILE A 82 -1.79 6.03 19.36
C ILE A 82 -0.35 5.65 19.00
N ASN A 83 0.30 6.47 18.17
CA ASN A 83 1.70 6.25 17.81
C ASN A 83 2.63 6.78 18.91
N ALA A 84 3.19 5.87 19.72
CA ALA A 84 4.19 6.16 20.75
C ALA A 84 5.64 5.82 20.33
N THR A 85 5.87 5.50 19.05
CA THR A 85 7.18 5.05 18.55
C THR A 85 8.18 6.18 18.30
N GLY A 86 7.69 7.44 18.21
CA GLY A 86 8.49 8.58 17.77
C GLY A 86 8.78 8.62 16.25
N ILE A 87 8.32 7.63 15.48
CA ILE A 87 8.47 7.58 14.02
C ILE A 87 7.31 8.33 13.38
N LEU A 88 7.59 9.45 12.69
CA LEU A 88 6.56 10.28 12.05
C LEU A 88 5.92 9.57 10.84
N LEU A 89 6.74 9.12 9.88
CA LEU A 89 6.28 8.42 8.68
C LEU A 89 6.32 6.90 8.89
N HIS A 90 5.49 6.41 9.81
CA HIS A 90 5.47 4.98 10.14
C HIS A 90 4.72 4.18 9.06
N THR A 91 5.43 3.40 8.26
CA THR A 91 4.86 2.64 7.12
C THR A 91 3.77 1.64 7.56
N GLY A 92 3.96 0.96 8.69
CA GLY A 92 2.96 0.04 9.25
C GLY A 92 1.74 0.71 9.90
N LEU A 93 1.78 2.01 10.19
CA LEU A 93 0.66 2.75 10.82
C LEU A 93 -0.02 3.72 9.85
N GLY A 94 0.28 3.63 8.55
CA GLY A 94 -0.39 4.43 7.51
C GLY A 94 0.30 5.74 7.12
N ARG A 95 1.60 5.91 7.43
CA ARG A 95 2.40 7.10 7.05
C ARG A 95 1.82 8.40 7.61
N ALA A 96 1.75 9.46 6.79
CA ALA A 96 1.36 10.79 7.23
C ALA A 96 -0.15 10.86 7.54
N PRO A 97 -0.55 11.24 8.76
CA PRO A 97 -1.95 11.58 9.03
C PRO A 97 -2.35 12.86 8.30
N LEU A 98 -3.64 12.99 7.98
CA LEU A 98 -4.18 14.19 7.35
C LEU A 98 -4.52 15.25 8.40
N ALA A 99 -4.33 16.53 8.03
CA ALA A 99 -4.80 17.66 8.82
C ALA A 99 -6.35 17.69 8.83
N ALA A 100 -6.94 18.25 9.89
CA ALA A 100 -8.40 18.35 10.03
C ALA A 100 -9.06 19.03 8.82
N SER A 101 -8.49 20.14 8.32
CA SER A 101 -9.00 20.84 7.13
C SER A 101 -8.97 19.99 5.85
N ALA A 102 -7.98 19.10 5.71
CA ALA A 102 -7.93 18.17 4.57
C ALA A 102 -8.99 17.08 4.69
N LEU A 103 -9.23 16.57 5.91
CA LEU A 103 -10.32 15.62 6.18
C LEU A 103 -11.69 16.24 5.93
N ASP A 104 -11.90 17.49 6.36
CA ASP A 104 -13.15 18.21 6.14
C ASP A 104 -13.45 18.35 4.64
N ALA A 105 -12.45 18.71 3.83
CA ALA A 105 -12.60 18.80 2.37
C ALA A 105 -12.91 17.43 1.72
N VAL A 106 -12.27 16.36 2.17
CA VAL A 106 -12.56 14.99 1.70
C VAL A 106 -14.00 14.60 2.05
N VAL A 107 -14.42 14.86 3.29
CA VAL A 107 -15.77 14.56 3.76
C VAL A 107 -16.81 15.36 3.00
N GLU A 108 -16.57 16.64 2.73
CA GLU A 108 -17.47 17.50 1.95
C GLU A 108 -17.70 16.95 0.54
N VAL A 109 -16.62 16.63 -0.19
CA VAL A 109 -16.69 16.14 -1.57
C VAL A 109 -17.24 14.71 -1.66
N ALA A 110 -16.95 13.85 -0.67
CA ALA A 110 -17.34 12.44 -0.70
C ALA A 110 -18.81 12.18 -0.28
N ARG A 111 -19.49 13.16 0.33
CA ARG A 111 -20.89 13.01 0.80
C ARG A 111 -21.91 12.90 -0.33
N GLY A 112 -21.58 13.31 -1.55
CA GLY A 112 -22.51 13.33 -2.67
C GLY A 112 -21.79 13.28 -4.02
N TYR A 113 -22.49 13.72 -5.06
CA TYR A 113 -21.88 13.91 -6.37
C TYR A 113 -20.91 15.10 -6.34
N SER A 114 -19.86 15.01 -7.14
CA SER A 114 -18.87 16.08 -7.28
C SER A 114 -18.40 16.20 -8.73
N THR A 115 -17.74 17.32 -9.04
CA THR A 115 -17.27 17.71 -10.37
C THR A 115 -15.99 16.97 -10.79
N VAL A 116 -15.85 15.70 -10.40
CA VAL A 116 -14.62 14.91 -10.62
C VAL A 116 -14.15 14.93 -12.07
N GLU A 117 -15.08 14.86 -13.03
CA GLU A 117 -14.78 14.91 -14.47
C GLU A 117 -15.72 15.86 -15.21
N VAL A 118 -16.18 16.92 -14.56
CA VAL A 118 -17.09 17.90 -15.16
C VAL A 118 -16.56 19.30 -14.94
N ASP A 119 -16.37 20.04 -16.03
CA ASP A 119 -16.05 21.46 -15.98
C ASP A 119 -17.35 22.25 -15.73
N VAL A 120 -17.36 23.08 -14.68
CA VAL A 120 -18.58 23.77 -14.21
C VAL A 120 -19.01 24.86 -15.17
N ASP A 121 -18.06 25.53 -15.83
CA ASP A 121 -18.34 26.67 -16.70
C ASP A 121 -18.92 26.21 -18.05
N SER A 122 -18.39 25.12 -18.62
CA SER A 122 -18.79 24.59 -19.92
C SER A 122 -19.83 23.46 -19.83
N GLY A 123 -19.98 22.80 -18.68
CA GLY A 123 -20.82 21.61 -18.49
C GLY A 123 -20.33 20.35 -19.20
N HIS A 124 -19.14 20.38 -19.82
CA HIS A 124 -18.57 19.25 -20.55
C HIS A 124 -17.66 18.38 -19.68
N ARG A 125 -17.31 17.20 -20.20
CA ARG A 125 -16.37 16.29 -19.52
C ARG A 125 -14.98 16.92 -19.45
N ALA A 126 -14.36 16.83 -18.28
CA ALA A 126 -13.03 17.36 -18.00
C ALA A 126 -12.08 16.28 -17.43
N GLN A 127 -10.79 16.61 -17.36
CA GLN A 127 -9.80 15.74 -16.72
C GLN A 127 -9.76 15.95 -15.21
N ARG A 128 -9.94 14.88 -14.45
CA ARG A 128 -9.96 14.91 -12.97
C ARG A 128 -8.69 15.44 -12.31
N VAL A 129 -7.56 15.43 -13.02
CA VAL A 129 -6.26 15.84 -12.48
C VAL A 129 -5.90 17.29 -12.82
N ALA A 130 -6.70 18.00 -13.62
CA ALA A 130 -6.33 19.30 -14.17
C ALA A 130 -6.00 20.34 -13.08
N ASP A 131 -6.80 20.40 -12.01
CA ASP A 131 -6.54 21.30 -10.89
C ASP A 131 -5.28 20.92 -10.12
N VAL A 132 -5.05 19.63 -9.92
CA VAL A 132 -3.86 19.13 -9.21
C VAL A 132 -2.60 19.41 -10.03
N GLU A 133 -2.65 19.20 -11.36
CA GLU A 133 -1.56 19.55 -12.27
C GLU A 133 -1.23 21.04 -12.18
N ARG A 134 -2.22 21.92 -12.23
CA ARG A 134 -2.04 23.37 -12.11
C ARG A 134 -1.36 23.75 -10.79
N MET A 135 -1.77 23.15 -9.68
CA MET A 135 -1.15 23.39 -8.37
C MET A 135 0.30 22.89 -8.33
N LEU A 136 0.57 21.68 -8.85
CA LEU A 136 1.91 21.12 -8.89
C LEU A 136 2.85 21.96 -9.74
N LYS A 137 2.43 22.39 -10.94
CA LYS A 137 3.22 23.30 -11.80
C LYS A 137 3.58 24.59 -11.10
N ARG A 138 2.65 25.17 -10.32
CA ARG A 138 2.91 26.39 -9.53
C ARG A 138 3.91 26.14 -8.39
N LEU A 139 3.85 24.97 -7.73
CA LEU A 139 4.73 24.63 -6.61
C LEU A 139 6.14 24.28 -7.08
N THR A 140 6.28 23.55 -8.18
CA THR A 140 7.56 23.00 -8.63
C THR A 140 8.23 23.83 -9.72
N GLY A 141 7.47 24.66 -10.44
CA GLY A 141 7.93 25.33 -11.65
C GLY A 141 8.05 24.40 -12.87
N ALA A 142 7.56 23.16 -12.77
CA ALA A 142 7.60 22.20 -13.87
C ALA A 142 6.66 22.61 -15.03
N GLU A 143 7.01 22.19 -16.24
CA GLU A 143 6.25 22.48 -17.46
C GLU A 143 4.88 21.76 -17.49
N ALA A 144 4.82 20.56 -16.92
CA ALA A 144 3.64 19.72 -16.80
C ALA A 144 3.74 18.86 -15.53
N ALA A 145 2.61 18.30 -15.09
CA ALA A 145 2.60 17.35 -13.98
C ALA A 145 1.52 16.27 -14.17
N ALA A 146 1.82 15.06 -13.69
CA ALA A 146 0.87 13.95 -13.68
C ALA A 146 0.80 13.36 -12.27
N VAL A 147 -0.39 12.89 -11.89
CA VAL A 147 -0.63 12.20 -10.62
C VAL A 147 -1.19 10.83 -10.92
N VAL A 148 -0.56 9.83 -10.31
CA VAL A 148 -0.97 8.43 -10.38
C VAL A 148 -1.14 7.88 -8.97
N ASN A 149 -1.55 6.62 -8.85
CA ASN A 149 -1.91 5.99 -7.58
C ASN A 149 -0.84 6.15 -6.48
N ASN A 150 0.44 5.93 -6.80
CA ASN A 150 1.57 6.08 -5.87
C ASN A 150 2.90 6.22 -6.63
N ASN A 151 3.99 6.47 -5.91
CA ASN A 151 5.32 6.63 -6.53
C ASN A 151 5.81 5.39 -7.28
N ALA A 152 5.50 4.16 -6.80
CA ALA A 152 5.86 2.95 -7.52
C ALA A 152 5.21 2.87 -8.90
N GLY A 153 3.92 3.25 -8.99
CA GLY A 153 3.22 3.38 -10.26
C GLY A 153 3.76 4.53 -11.12
N ALA A 154 4.24 5.61 -10.51
CA ALA A 154 4.86 6.73 -11.23
C ALA A 154 6.18 6.29 -11.89
N THR A 155 7.04 5.60 -11.14
CA THR A 155 8.30 5.05 -11.65
C THR A 155 8.05 4.03 -12.77
N LEU A 156 7.10 3.10 -12.57
CA LEU A 156 6.69 2.15 -13.61
C LEU A 156 6.22 2.86 -14.89
N LEU A 157 5.34 3.85 -14.76
CA LEU A 157 4.79 4.59 -15.89
C LEU A 157 5.86 5.41 -16.62
N ALA A 158 6.74 6.10 -15.88
CA ALA A 158 7.83 6.88 -16.45
C ALA A 158 8.79 5.99 -17.25
N LEU A 159 9.18 4.84 -16.70
CA LEU A 159 10.05 3.89 -17.37
C LEU A 159 9.38 3.28 -18.62
N ALA A 160 8.11 2.89 -18.52
CA ALA A 160 7.37 2.32 -19.64
C ALA A 160 7.19 3.34 -20.78
N ALA A 161 6.87 4.60 -20.46
CA ALA A 161 6.67 5.64 -21.44
C ALA A 161 7.97 6.11 -22.12
N LEU A 162 9.08 6.14 -21.37
CA LEU A 162 10.32 6.78 -21.83
C LEU A 162 11.39 5.77 -22.29
N ALA A 163 11.33 4.52 -21.83
CA ALA A 163 12.44 3.58 -21.97
C ALA A 163 12.02 2.12 -22.26
N ALA A 164 10.75 1.83 -22.59
CA ALA A 164 10.36 0.47 -22.98
C ALA A 164 11.20 -0.06 -24.16
N GLY A 165 11.77 -1.25 -23.99
CA GLY A 165 12.69 -1.90 -24.93
C GLY A 165 14.11 -1.34 -24.96
N ARG A 166 14.40 -0.26 -24.22
CA ARG A 166 15.67 0.48 -24.24
C ARG A 166 16.37 0.45 -22.89
N GLU A 167 17.63 0.84 -22.86
CA GLU A 167 18.47 0.78 -21.66
C GLU A 167 18.24 1.98 -20.73
N VAL A 168 18.11 1.70 -19.44
CA VAL A 168 18.09 2.71 -18.36
C VAL A 168 19.31 2.49 -17.47
N ILE A 169 20.16 3.50 -17.40
CA ILE A 169 21.41 3.42 -16.64
C ILE A 169 21.17 3.80 -15.18
N VAL A 170 21.53 2.92 -14.26
CA VAL A 170 21.31 3.11 -12.81
C VAL A 170 22.55 2.70 -12.02
N SER A 171 22.87 3.43 -10.96
CA SER A 171 23.91 3.02 -10.00
C SER A 171 23.52 1.70 -9.33
N ARG A 172 24.48 0.78 -9.16
CA ARG A 172 24.30 -0.41 -8.31
C ARG A 172 23.93 -0.06 -6.87
N GLY A 173 24.34 1.11 -6.38
CA GLY A 173 23.98 1.62 -5.05
C GLY A 173 22.54 2.11 -4.93
N HIS A 174 21.80 2.22 -6.04
CA HIS A 174 20.40 2.67 -6.10
C HIS A 174 19.40 1.54 -6.42
N LEU A 175 19.86 0.28 -6.48
CA LEU A 175 18.98 -0.87 -6.69
C LEU A 175 18.30 -1.25 -5.37
N VAL A 176 17.33 -0.43 -5.00
CA VAL A 176 16.69 -0.45 -3.69
C VAL A 176 15.52 -1.44 -3.61
N GLU A 177 15.28 -1.90 -2.39
CA GLU A 177 14.05 -2.55 -1.96
C GLU A 177 13.40 -1.70 -0.87
N ILE A 178 12.15 -1.29 -1.09
CA ILE A 178 11.43 -0.37 -0.20
C ILE A 178 10.10 -1.02 0.22
N GLY A 179 9.82 -1.00 1.52
CA GLY A 179 8.65 -1.68 2.06
C GLY A 179 8.83 -3.20 2.03
N GLY A 180 7.83 -3.93 1.53
CA GLY A 180 7.85 -5.40 1.48
C GLY A 180 7.76 -6.02 0.07
N SER A 181 7.57 -5.21 -0.97
CA SER A 181 7.36 -5.73 -2.34
C SER A 181 7.81 -4.81 -3.47
N TYR A 182 8.35 -3.61 -3.17
CA TYR A 182 8.87 -2.74 -4.21
C TYR A 182 10.37 -2.99 -4.39
N ARG A 183 10.75 -3.56 -5.53
CA ARG A 183 12.13 -3.81 -5.92
C ARG A 183 12.38 -3.13 -7.27
N LEU A 184 13.28 -2.15 -7.31
CA LEU A 184 13.52 -1.37 -8.53
C LEU A 184 13.86 -2.25 -9.75
N PRO A 185 14.70 -3.31 -9.65
CA PRO A 185 14.97 -4.18 -10.79
C PRO A 185 13.71 -4.84 -11.37
N GLU A 186 12.80 -5.32 -10.51
CA GLU A 186 11.54 -5.96 -10.95
C GLU A 186 10.61 -4.94 -11.60
N VAL A 187 10.54 -3.71 -11.05
CA VAL A 187 9.74 -2.63 -11.64
C VAL A 187 10.28 -2.24 -13.02
N MET A 188 11.60 -2.21 -13.20
CA MET A 188 12.21 -1.99 -14.52
C MET A 188 11.84 -3.10 -15.50
N GLU A 189 11.93 -4.35 -15.09
CA GLU A 189 11.53 -5.48 -15.92
C GLU A 189 10.04 -5.38 -16.33
N PHE A 190 9.13 -5.12 -15.39
CA PHE A 190 7.71 -4.93 -15.67
C PHE A 190 7.41 -3.74 -16.58
N SER A 191 8.21 -2.67 -16.50
CA SER A 191 8.10 -1.52 -17.39
C SER A 191 8.53 -1.81 -18.83
N GLY A 192 9.23 -2.92 -19.06
CA GLY A 192 9.89 -3.23 -20.32
C GLY A 192 11.23 -2.51 -20.53
N ALA A 193 11.69 -1.70 -19.56
CA ALA A 193 13.00 -1.09 -19.60
C ALA A 193 14.11 -2.11 -19.30
N ARG A 194 15.24 -1.97 -19.99
CA ARG A 194 16.43 -2.83 -19.77
C ARG A 194 17.35 -2.17 -18.76
N LEU A 195 17.44 -2.73 -17.56
CA LEU A 195 18.35 -2.25 -16.53
C LEU A 195 19.82 -2.35 -16.98
N ARG A 196 20.54 -1.23 -16.94
CA ARG A 196 22.00 -1.17 -17.16
C ARG A 196 22.69 -0.61 -15.92
N GLU A 197 23.20 -1.51 -15.11
CA GLU A 197 23.81 -1.17 -13.82
C GLU A 197 25.25 -0.64 -13.98
N VAL A 198 25.61 0.40 -13.24
CA VAL A 198 26.95 1.01 -13.26
C VAL A 198 27.51 1.26 -11.86
N GLY A 199 28.82 1.48 -11.78
CA GLY A 199 29.54 1.71 -10.52
C GLY A 199 29.52 0.48 -9.60
N THR A 200 29.70 0.73 -8.31
CA THR A 200 29.58 -0.26 -7.23
C THR A 200 28.56 0.21 -6.19
N THR A 201 28.22 -0.68 -5.25
CA THR A 201 27.27 -0.41 -4.16
C THR A 201 27.58 0.89 -3.40
N ASN A 202 28.85 1.10 -3.05
CA ASN A 202 29.27 2.23 -2.25
C ASN A 202 29.80 3.41 -3.09
N LYS A 203 30.33 3.17 -4.29
CA LYS A 203 30.96 4.21 -5.12
C LYS A 203 30.47 4.15 -6.55
N THR A 204 29.79 5.20 -6.99
CA THR A 204 29.43 5.40 -8.40
C THR A 204 29.79 6.81 -8.82
N ARG A 205 30.66 6.92 -9.83
CA ARG A 205 31.15 8.19 -10.37
C ARG A 205 30.42 8.56 -11.66
N ILE A 206 30.48 9.83 -12.03
CA ILE A 206 29.88 10.30 -13.30
C ILE A 206 30.47 9.57 -14.52
N ASP A 207 31.74 9.17 -14.45
CA ASP A 207 32.43 8.41 -15.48
C ASP A 207 31.85 7.00 -15.69
N ASP A 208 31.29 6.38 -14.65
CA ASP A 208 30.63 5.08 -14.75
C ASP A 208 29.37 5.19 -15.62
N TYR A 209 28.60 6.28 -15.44
CA TYR A 209 27.46 6.60 -16.30
C TYR A 209 27.90 6.90 -17.73
N ARG A 210 28.90 7.77 -17.91
CA ARG A 210 29.37 8.18 -19.25
C ARG A 210 29.79 7.00 -20.11
N ARG A 211 30.54 6.04 -19.54
CA ARG A 211 30.98 4.83 -20.25
C ARG A 211 29.85 3.89 -20.64
N ALA A 212 28.71 3.97 -19.95
CA ALA A 212 27.56 3.11 -20.19
C ALA A 212 26.57 3.67 -21.21
N ILE A 213 26.67 4.95 -21.58
CA ILE A 213 25.81 5.55 -22.60
C ILE A 213 26.16 4.97 -23.98
N GLY A 214 25.15 4.47 -24.69
CA GLY A 214 25.23 3.94 -26.05
C GLY A 214 23.95 4.20 -26.86
N SER A 215 23.84 3.61 -28.05
CA SER A 215 22.68 3.79 -28.95
C SER A 215 21.34 3.38 -28.30
N GLU A 216 21.39 2.35 -27.47
CA GLU A 216 20.20 1.79 -26.81
C GLU A 216 19.79 2.58 -25.56
N THR A 217 20.58 3.56 -25.10
CA THR A 217 20.29 4.29 -23.86
C THR A 217 19.14 5.27 -24.04
N ALA A 218 18.06 5.06 -23.30
CA ALA A 218 16.91 5.96 -23.26
C ALA A 218 16.99 6.96 -22.10
N ALA A 219 17.40 6.50 -20.93
CA ALA A 219 17.44 7.33 -19.73
C ALA A 219 18.61 6.99 -18.80
N VAL A 220 18.98 7.97 -17.99
CA VAL A 220 19.75 7.80 -16.76
C VAL A 220 18.80 8.00 -15.59
N MET A 221 18.76 7.05 -14.66
CA MET A 221 17.91 7.15 -13.48
C MET A 221 18.73 7.24 -12.20
N ARG A 222 18.36 8.21 -11.37
CA ARG A 222 18.80 8.35 -9.98
C ARG A 222 17.62 8.01 -9.08
N VAL A 223 17.89 7.27 -7.99
CA VAL A 223 16.88 6.92 -6.99
C VAL A 223 17.41 7.35 -5.63
N HIS A 224 16.58 8.04 -4.87
CA HIS A 224 16.91 8.42 -3.50
C HIS A 224 16.81 7.20 -2.57
N THR A 225 17.84 6.99 -1.74
CA THR A 225 17.87 5.93 -0.73
C THR A 225 17.04 6.33 0.49
N SER A 226 15.70 6.26 0.38
CA SER A 226 14.77 6.83 1.36
C SER A 226 14.72 6.10 2.71
N ASN A 227 15.04 4.81 2.74
CA ASN A 227 14.93 3.95 3.93
C ASN A 227 16.28 3.43 4.47
N TYR A 228 17.41 3.82 3.87
CA TYR A 228 18.74 3.47 4.37
C TYR A 228 19.78 4.51 3.96
N ALA A 229 20.94 4.46 4.62
CA ALA A 229 22.13 5.23 4.26
C ALA A 229 23.36 4.32 4.23
N ILE A 230 24.26 4.56 3.28
CA ILE A 230 25.58 3.92 3.25
C ILE A 230 26.58 4.88 3.89
N ILE A 231 27.25 4.44 4.96
CA ILE A 231 28.23 5.25 5.71
C ILE A 231 29.63 4.68 5.49
N GLY A 232 30.64 5.56 5.42
CA GLY A 232 32.05 5.19 5.25
C GLY A 232 32.59 5.60 3.89
N PHE A 233 33.26 4.69 3.19
CA PHE A 233 33.88 4.96 1.89
C PHE A 233 32.85 4.98 0.76
N THR A 234 32.09 6.08 0.67
CA THR A 234 31.02 6.27 -0.30
C THR A 234 31.33 7.39 -1.30
N GLU A 235 30.77 7.28 -2.50
CA GLU A 235 30.87 8.30 -3.55
C GLU A 235 29.67 8.19 -4.48
N GLN A 236 29.03 9.30 -4.81
CA GLN A 236 27.84 9.34 -5.65
C GLN A 236 27.92 10.53 -6.60
N ALA A 237 27.66 10.30 -7.89
CA ALA A 237 27.50 11.36 -8.88
C ALA A 237 26.36 12.30 -8.47
N SER A 238 26.59 13.62 -8.56
CA SER A 238 25.54 14.59 -8.21
C SER A 238 24.44 14.61 -9.26
N LEU A 239 23.23 15.04 -8.89
CA LEU A 239 22.14 15.22 -9.85
C LEU A 239 22.52 16.22 -10.96
N ALA A 240 23.26 17.29 -10.62
CA ALA A 240 23.73 18.28 -11.59
C ALA A 240 24.64 17.64 -12.64
N ASP A 241 25.58 16.79 -12.23
CA ASP A 241 26.45 16.07 -13.16
C ASP A 241 25.66 15.15 -14.09
N LEU A 242 24.64 14.46 -13.56
CA LEU A 242 23.76 13.59 -14.35
C LEU A 242 22.94 14.39 -15.37
N VAL A 243 22.41 15.55 -14.98
CA VAL A 243 21.67 16.47 -15.87
C VAL A 243 22.57 17.00 -16.99
N ASP A 244 23.79 17.43 -16.66
CA ASP A 244 24.74 17.92 -17.66
C ASP A 244 25.17 16.81 -18.63
N LEU A 245 25.38 15.60 -18.12
CA LEU A 245 25.64 14.41 -18.94
C LEU A 245 24.45 14.09 -19.85
N GLY A 246 23.22 14.10 -19.31
CA GLY A 246 21.99 13.86 -20.06
C GLY A 246 21.79 14.85 -21.19
N ARG A 247 22.00 16.16 -20.92
CA ARG A 247 21.97 17.21 -21.94
C ARG A 247 23.00 16.98 -23.04
N LYS A 248 24.25 16.67 -22.67
CA LYS A 248 25.35 16.44 -23.63
C LYS A 248 25.09 15.26 -24.57
N HIS A 249 24.44 14.21 -24.07
CA HIS A 249 24.20 12.98 -24.82
C HIS A 249 22.75 12.82 -25.31
N GLN A 250 21.90 13.83 -25.09
CA GLN A 250 20.46 13.80 -25.41
C GLN A 250 19.72 12.60 -24.79
N VAL A 251 20.05 12.28 -23.54
CA VAL A 251 19.45 11.20 -22.75
C VAL A 251 18.61 11.81 -21.63
N VAL A 252 17.41 11.25 -21.40
CA VAL A 252 16.51 11.72 -20.34
C VAL A 252 17.12 11.43 -18.96
N VAL A 253 16.96 12.35 -18.01
CA VAL A 253 17.32 12.11 -16.61
C VAL A 253 16.04 11.97 -15.79
N ILE A 254 15.90 10.83 -15.12
CA ILE A 254 14.79 10.53 -14.22
C ILE A 254 15.34 10.57 -12.78
N ASP A 255 14.75 11.38 -11.91
CA ASP A 255 15.11 11.45 -10.49
C ASP A 255 13.91 10.99 -9.64
N ASP A 256 13.99 9.77 -9.13
CA ASP A 256 12.99 9.20 -8.22
C ASP A 256 13.36 9.61 -6.79
N LEU A 257 12.63 10.61 -6.28
CA LEU A 257 12.83 11.16 -4.94
C LEU A 257 12.19 10.30 -3.83
N GLY A 258 11.41 9.28 -4.18
CA GLY A 258 10.74 8.40 -3.24
C GLY A 258 9.42 8.95 -2.66
N SER A 259 9.00 8.33 -1.55
CA SER A 259 7.80 8.65 -0.77
C SER A 259 8.14 8.75 0.71
#